data_AF-A0A947X2B3-F1
#
_entry.id   AF-A0A947X2B3-F1
#
_cell.length_a   1.000
_cell.length_b   1.000
_cell.length_c   1.000
_cell.angle_alpha   90.00
_cell.angle_beta   90.00
_cell.angle_gamma   90.00
#
_symmetry.space_group_name_H-M   'P 1'
#
loop_
_entity.id
_entity.type
_entity.pdbx_description
1 polymer ?
#
loop_
_entity_poly.entity_id
_entity_poly.type
_entity_poly.pdbx_seq_one_letter_code
_entity_poly.pdbx_strand_id
1 'polypeptide(L)'
;MSDETLGRIAEWCSAASDLEMDGSTVTVAGDPPVHITVAVGDDALILNYTHPVGEAHEAFAAKARALLGGRGSMLEGDVATDENGTRVEIRYPIYLDGLNRQTFLLAIRDITATADALTGIAADTPAAATRSEAAPIVATLVTEPALAPAAEPEAESEPAAATTVAAHPATAWVATHTVPGGGMSAWAEPDPALAPVAKLSARVELQVNEQRGAWARVTGSNGWTGWVDARKLRPLEAAPGAMAPMGSAPGPTGAAATGGTAGMTIRPLALLGGLAMIIAAFLPWNATGTALDGSYVIPFGKPMDWPFAFVWNSLSPDQPRLGIVVLILGVVALALALLPRASGLAAMAVSAVAVLVGILFLVQFSRAPGWSDAFKILEVGFWVYLAGGVLAAVPYKMKL
;
A
#
# COMPACT_ATOMS: atom_id res chain seq x y z
N MET A 1 -15.89 0.28 41.58
CA MET A 1 -15.11 0.75 40.44
C MET A 1 -15.51 0.03 39.16
N SER A 2 -15.57 -1.31 39.13
CA SER A 2 -16.05 -2.11 37.99
C SER A 2 -17.43 -1.66 37.48
N ASP A 3 -18.43 -1.55 38.35
CA ASP A 3 -19.81 -1.21 37.96
C ASP A 3 -19.96 0.22 37.43
N GLU A 4 -19.18 1.16 37.98
CA GLU A 4 -19.14 2.55 37.53
C GLU A 4 -18.51 2.65 36.14
N THR A 5 -17.40 1.94 35.91
CA THR A 5 -16.74 1.88 34.60
C THR A 5 -17.64 1.22 33.55
N LEU A 6 -18.29 0.10 33.88
CA LEU A 6 -19.24 -0.56 32.96
C LEU A 6 -20.45 0.33 32.68
N GLY A 7 -20.97 1.06 33.67
CA GLY A 7 -22.06 2.03 33.47
C GLY A 7 -21.68 3.14 32.49
N ARG A 8 -20.45 3.69 32.59
CA ARG A 8 -19.94 4.69 31.64
C ARG A 8 -19.82 4.13 30.22
N ILE A 9 -19.39 2.89 30.07
CA ILE A 9 -19.27 2.23 28.76
C ILE A 9 -20.65 1.97 28.15
N ALA A 10 -21.61 1.52 28.96
CA ALA A 10 -22.99 1.32 28.50
C ALA A 10 -23.59 2.62 27.96
N GLU A 11 -23.33 3.76 28.62
CA GLU A 11 -23.71 5.08 28.13
C GLU A 11 -23.07 5.38 26.76
N TRP A 12 -21.77 5.11 26.59
CA TRP A 12 -21.07 5.32 25.32
C TRP A 12 -21.60 4.44 24.19
N CYS A 13 -21.90 3.17 24.47
CA CYS A 13 -22.51 2.24 23.54
C CYS A 13 -23.91 2.70 23.13
N SER A 14 -24.74 3.14 24.08
CA SER A 14 -26.09 3.64 23.79
C SER A 14 -26.12 4.88 22.89
N ALA A 15 -25.02 5.64 22.85
CA ALA A 15 -24.86 6.80 21.99
C ALA A 15 -24.40 6.45 20.56
N ALA A 16 -24.09 5.19 20.27
CA ALA A 16 -23.70 4.68 18.97
C ALA A 16 -24.80 3.75 18.44
N SER A 17 -25.18 3.87 17.17
CA SER A 17 -26.28 3.09 16.59
C SER A 17 -25.91 1.64 16.26
N ASP A 18 -24.61 1.35 16.23
CA ASP A 18 -23.99 0.08 15.84
C ASP A 18 -23.50 -0.75 17.03
N LEU A 19 -23.67 -0.25 18.26
CA LEU A 19 -23.21 -0.90 19.49
C LEU A 19 -24.37 -1.18 20.43
N GLU A 20 -24.43 -2.40 20.94
CA GLU A 20 -25.32 -2.81 22.02
C GLU A 20 -24.48 -3.38 23.15
N MET A 21 -24.85 -3.13 24.41
CA MET A 21 -24.14 -3.65 25.57
C MET A 21 -25.10 -4.42 26.47
N ASP A 22 -24.78 -5.69 26.75
CA ASP A 22 -25.47 -6.55 27.69
C ASP A 22 -24.50 -6.99 28.79
N GLY A 23 -24.68 -6.45 30.00
CA GLY A 23 -23.78 -6.70 31.13
C GLY A 23 -22.35 -6.29 30.84
N SER A 24 -21.47 -7.27 30.65
CA SER A 24 -20.05 -7.07 30.31
C SER A 24 -19.74 -7.38 28.85
N THR A 25 -20.73 -7.60 28.00
CA THR A 25 -20.54 -7.96 26.59
C THR A 25 -21.03 -6.83 25.70
N VAL A 26 -20.14 -6.36 24.81
CA VAL A 26 -20.47 -5.37 23.78
C VAL A 26 -20.65 -6.11 22.48
N THR A 27 -21.83 -6.01 21.89
CA THR A 27 -22.16 -6.53 20.57
C THR A 27 -22.06 -5.41 19.56
N VAL A 28 -21.23 -5.61 18.54
CA VAL A 28 -21.13 -4.72 17.39
C VAL A 28 -21.98 -5.29 16.26
N ALA A 29 -22.86 -4.46 15.71
CA ALA A 29 -23.71 -4.83 14.58
C ALA A 29 -22.85 -5.17 13.35
N GLY A 30 -23.15 -6.30 12.71
CA GLY A 30 -22.43 -6.84 11.56
C GLY A 30 -23.03 -8.17 11.12
N ASP A 31 -22.54 -8.73 10.02
CA ASP A 31 -22.89 -10.07 9.55
C ASP A 31 -21.61 -10.89 9.35
N PRO A 32 -21.23 -11.78 10.30
CA PRO A 32 -21.88 -12.02 11.60
C PRO A 32 -21.62 -10.91 12.63
N PRO A 33 -22.46 -10.78 13.68
CA PRO A 33 -22.24 -9.82 14.76
C PRO A 33 -20.98 -10.16 15.57
N VAL A 34 -20.27 -9.13 16.04
CA VAL A 34 -19.03 -9.29 16.79
C VAL A 34 -19.31 -9.09 18.28
N HIS A 35 -19.10 -10.13 19.09
CA HIS A 35 -19.28 -10.09 20.54
C HIS A 35 -17.94 -9.91 21.26
N ILE A 36 -17.79 -8.80 21.99
CA ILE A 36 -16.57 -8.41 22.69
C ILE A 36 -16.84 -8.40 24.19
N THR A 37 -16.13 -9.23 24.94
CA THR A 37 -16.24 -9.30 26.41
C THR A 37 -15.33 -8.26 27.05
N VAL A 38 -15.88 -7.48 27.97
CA VAL A 38 -15.20 -6.43 28.73
C VAL A 38 -14.88 -6.94 30.12
N ALA A 39 -13.58 -7.02 30.45
CA ALA A 39 -13.12 -7.33 31.80
C ALA A 39 -12.48 -6.08 32.42
N VAL A 40 -13.02 -5.59 33.53
CA VAL A 40 -12.47 -4.43 34.26
C VAL A 40 -11.53 -4.93 35.35
N GLY A 41 -10.23 -4.71 35.18
CA GLY A 41 -9.22 -4.95 36.21
C GLY A 41 -8.93 -3.71 37.05
N ASP A 42 -7.90 -3.79 37.88
CA ASP A 42 -7.53 -2.71 38.80
C ASP A 42 -6.87 -1.51 38.10
N ASP A 43 -6.05 -1.75 37.06
CA ASP A 43 -5.29 -0.70 36.35
C ASP A 43 -5.66 -0.57 34.86
N ALA A 44 -6.35 -1.57 34.31
CA ALA A 44 -6.73 -1.60 32.90
C ALA A 44 -8.06 -2.31 32.69
N LEU A 45 -8.73 -1.92 31.61
CA LEU A 45 -9.87 -2.59 31.04
C LEU A 45 -9.40 -3.46 29.87
N ILE A 46 -9.76 -4.74 29.86
CA ILE A 46 -9.38 -5.68 28.80
C ILE A 46 -10.61 -5.99 27.95
N LEU A 47 -10.51 -5.70 26.66
CA LEU A 47 -11.48 -6.16 25.66
C LEU A 47 -11.01 -7.48 25.09
N ASN A 48 -11.83 -8.52 25.21
CA ASN A 48 -11.54 -9.86 24.70
C ASN A 48 -12.51 -10.21 23.57
N TYR A 49 -11.98 -10.67 22.46
CA TYR A 49 -12.75 -11.21 21.34
C TYR A 49 -12.19 -12.58 20.96
N THR A 50 -13.08 -13.57 20.81
CA THR A 50 -12.71 -14.88 20.26
C THR A 50 -13.29 -14.98 18.87
N HIS A 51 -12.41 -15.13 17.87
CA HIS A 51 -12.86 -15.35 16.51
C HIS A 51 -13.31 -16.81 16.36
N PRO A 52 -14.54 -17.06 15.89
CA PRO A 52 -15.00 -18.42 15.64
C PRO A 52 -14.23 -18.99 14.45
N VAL A 53 -13.42 -20.01 14.69
CA VAL A 53 -12.80 -20.79 13.62
C VAL A 53 -13.40 -22.19 13.67
N GLY A 54 -13.71 -22.74 12.50
CA GLY A 54 -14.21 -24.10 12.36
C GLY A 54 -13.09 -25.13 12.52
N GLU A 55 -12.94 -25.99 11.51
CA GLU A 55 -11.92 -27.04 11.51
C GLU A 55 -10.49 -26.51 11.61
N ALA A 56 -9.57 -27.37 12.04
CA ALA A 56 -8.17 -27.02 12.17
C ALA A 56 -7.57 -26.70 10.78
N HIS A 57 -7.27 -25.42 10.54
CA HIS A 57 -6.65 -24.96 9.32
C HIS A 57 -5.28 -24.36 9.62
N GLU A 58 -4.23 -25.16 9.43
CA GLU A 58 -2.85 -24.74 9.69
C GLU A 58 -2.43 -23.52 8.83
N ALA A 59 -2.92 -23.46 7.58
CA ALA A 59 -2.73 -22.33 6.68
C ALA A 59 -3.45 -21.05 7.15
N PHE A 60 -4.69 -21.19 7.66
CA PHE A 60 -5.41 -20.08 8.30
C PHE A 60 -4.65 -19.60 9.53
N ALA A 61 -4.21 -20.52 10.40
CA ALA A 61 -3.49 -20.20 11.62
C ALA A 61 -2.19 -19.45 11.34
N ALA A 62 -1.45 -19.81 10.28
CA ALA A 62 -0.26 -19.08 9.84
C ALA A 62 -0.59 -17.65 9.39
N LYS A 63 -1.62 -17.47 8.55
CA LYS A 63 -2.06 -16.15 8.08
C LYS A 63 -2.61 -15.28 9.23
N ALA A 64 -3.36 -15.87 10.16
CA ALA A 64 -3.89 -15.20 11.34
C ALA A 64 -2.75 -14.71 12.26
N ARG A 65 -1.72 -15.54 12.51
CA ARG A 65 -0.53 -15.12 13.28
C ARG A 65 0.21 -13.96 12.62
N ALA A 66 0.36 -14.00 11.30
CA ALA A 66 0.99 -12.91 10.56
C ALA A 66 0.17 -11.61 10.63
N LEU A 67 -1.16 -11.69 10.53
CA LEU A 67 -2.07 -10.54 10.67
C LEU A 67 -1.95 -9.91 12.07
N LEU A 68 -1.99 -10.72 13.12
CA LEU A 68 -1.95 -10.25 14.51
C LEU A 68 -0.58 -9.67 14.88
N GLY A 69 0.51 -10.31 14.44
CA GLY A 69 1.87 -9.83 14.69
C GLY A 69 2.24 -8.53 13.94
N GLY A 70 1.47 -8.16 12.91
CA GLY A 70 1.69 -6.94 12.11
C GLY A 70 0.95 -5.70 12.60
N ARG A 71 0.00 -5.82 13.54
CA ARG A 71 -0.72 -4.67 14.10
C ARG A 71 0.06 -4.06 15.27
N GLY A 72 0.11 -2.73 15.33
CA GLY A 72 0.83 -1.97 16.36
C GLY A 72 0.39 -2.26 17.80
N SER A 73 1.19 -1.76 18.75
CA SER A 73 1.56 -2.40 20.03
C SER A 73 0.50 -2.55 21.15
N MET A 74 -0.81 -2.49 20.88
CA MET A 74 -1.82 -2.66 21.94
C MET A 74 -2.80 -3.81 21.67
N LEU A 75 -3.00 -4.21 20.42
CA LEU A 75 -3.80 -5.39 20.12
C LEU A 75 -2.92 -6.64 20.26
N GLU A 76 -3.18 -7.43 21.29
CA GLU A 76 -2.52 -8.70 21.53
C GLU A 76 -3.35 -9.82 20.91
N GLY A 77 -2.74 -10.67 20.11
CA GLY A 77 -3.40 -11.79 19.46
C GLY A 77 -2.69 -13.09 19.74
N ASP A 78 -3.42 -14.11 20.19
CA ASP A 78 -2.93 -15.47 20.32
C ASP A 78 -3.67 -16.40 19.36
N VAL A 79 -2.93 -17.33 18.74
CA VAL A 79 -3.48 -18.31 17.82
C VAL A 79 -3.03 -19.70 18.26
N ALA A 80 -3.94 -20.40 18.91
CA ALA A 80 -3.75 -21.79 19.29
C ALA A 80 -4.31 -22.70 18.19
N THR A 81 -3.61 -23.80 17.91
CA THR A 81 -4.12 -24.86 17.05
C THR A 81 -4.00 -26.17 17.83
N ASP A 82 -5.13 -26.79 18.13
CA ASP A 82 -5.21 -28.04 18.88
C ASP A 82 -6.11 -29.05 18.14
N GLU A 83 -6.34 -30.22 18.76
CA GLU A 83 -7.21 -31.27 18.21
C GLU A 83 -8.68 -30.82 18.03
N ASN A 84 -9.10 -29.74 18.72
CA ASN A 84 -10.45 -29.19 18.65
C ASN A 84 -10.60 -28.07 17.61
N GLY A 85 -9.51 -27.67 16.93
CA GLY A 85 -9.55 -26.67 15.87
C GLY A 85 -8.48 -25.59 16.03
N THR A 86 -8.65 -24.51 15.29
CA THR A 86 -7.87 -23.28 15.52
C THR A 86 -8.67 -22.35 16.40
N ARG A 87 -8.04 -21.73 17.40
CA ARG A 87 -8.67 -20.66 18.20
C ARG A 87 -7.85 -19.41 18.04
N VAL A 88 -8.50 -18.32 17.67
CA VAL A 88 -7.88 -17.00 17.64
C VAL A 88 -8.51 -16.17 18.74
N GLU A 89 -7.69 -15.78 19.71
CA GLU A 89 -8.08 -14.90 20.81
C GLU A 89 -7.41 -13.53 20.61
N ILE A 90 -8.20 -12.48 20.67
CA ILE A 90 -7.76 -11.09 20.57
C ILE A 90 -8.02 -10.41 21.90
N ARG A 91 -7.00 -9.75 22.45
CA ARG A 91 -7.07 -8.93 23.65
C ARG A 91 -6.63 -7.51 23.34
N TYR A 92 -7.33 -6.54 23.90
CA TYR A 92 -6.95 -5.13 23.81
C TYR A 92 -7.02 -4.50 25.21
N PRO A 93 -5.87 -4.25 25.87
CA PRO A 93 -5.83 -3.54 27.13
C PRO A 93 -6.02 -2.04 26.89
N ILE A 94 -6.82 -1.40 27.73
CA ILE A 94 -7.01 0.06 27.80
C ILE A 94 -6.74 0.47 29.24
N TYR A 95 -5.65 1.17 29.49
CA TYR A 95 -5.32 1.65 30.84
C TYR A 95 -6.38 2.65 31.32
N LEU A 96 -6.76 2.56 32.60
CA LEU A 96 -7.88 3.32 33.16
C LEU A 96 -7.61 4.83 33.20
N ASP A 97 -6.34 5.25 33.24
CA ASP A 97 -5.90 6.65 33.18
C ASP A 97 -6.15 7.29 31.80
N GLY A 98 -6.11 6.49 30.73
CA GLY A 98 -6.41 6.87 29.35
C GLY A 98 -7.83 6.53 28.89
N LEU A 99 -8.67 5.94 29.75
CA LEU A 99 -9.99 5.46 29.37
C LEU A 99 -10.97 6.63 29.16
N ASN A 100 -11.36 6.83 27.90
CA ASN A 100 -12.38 7.76 27.48
C ASN A 100 -13.17 7.19 26.30
N ARG A 101 -14.26 7.87 25.90
CA ARG A 101 -15.12 7.42 24.81
C ARG A 101 -14.36 7.20 23.50
N GLN A 102 -13.41 8.08 23.16
CA GLN A 102 -12.68 7.97 21.90
C GLN A 102 -11.72 6.78 21.93
N THR A 103 -10.96 6.59 23.01
CA THR A 103 -10.02 5.47 23.13
C THR A 103 -10.76 4.13 23.16
N PHE A 104 -11.91 4.06 23.82
CA PHE A 104 -12.78 2.88 23.79
C PHE A 104 -13.30 2.57 22.39
N LEU A 105 -13.89 3.56 21.69
CA LEU A 105 -14.45 3.33 20.34
C LEU A 105 -13.38 2.99 19.31
N LEU A 106 -12.17 3.55 19.44
CA LEU A 106 -11.02 3.17 18.60
C LEU A 106 -10.63 1.70 18.83
N ALA A 107 -10.57 1.24 20.08
CA ALA A 107 -10.28 -0.15 20.39
C ALA A 107 -11.34 -1.12 19.83
N ILE A 108 -12.62 -0.77 19.93
CA ILE A 108 -13.71 -1.55 19.31
C ILE A 108 -13.52 -1.65 17.80
N ARG A 109 -13.23 -0.53 17.13
CA ARG A 109 -12.99 -0.50 15.67
C ARG A 109 -11.77 -1.34 15.26
N ASP A 110 -10.71 -1.30 16.06
CA ASP A 110 -9.50 -2.09 15.78
C ASP A 110 -9.78 -3.59 15.90
N ILE A 111 -10.56 -4.00 16.91
CA ILE A 111 -11.00 -5.39 17.09
C ILE A 111 -11.90 -5.82 15.92
N THR A 112 -12.92 -5.05 15.55
CA THR A 112 -13.83 -5.42 14.46
C THR A 112 -13.14 -5.46 13.10
N ALA A 113 -12.27 -4.48 12.80
CA ALA A 113 -11.45 -4.52 11.59
C ALA A 113 -10.46 -5.70 11.58
N THR A 114 -10.13 -6.29 12.74
CA THR A 114 -9.34 -7.51 12.81
C THR A 114 -10.21 -8.75 12.60
N ALA A 115 -11.41 -8.77 13.19
CA ALA A 115 -12.40 -9.83 12.97
C ALA A 115 -12.75 -9.97 11.48
N ASP A 116 -13.01 -8.86 10.78
CA ASP A 116 -13.33 -8.85 9.34
C ASP A 116 -12.16 -9.40 8.50
N ALA A 117 -10.94 -9.00 8.84
CA ALA A 117 -9.74 -9.50 8.16
C ALA A 117 -9.55 -11.02 8.39
N LEU A 118 -9.83 -11.52 9.59
CA LEU A 118 -9.80 -12.95 9.88
C LEU A 118 -10.89 -13.71 9.10
N THR A 119 -12.11 -13.17 9.01
CA THR A 119 -13.18 -13.73 8.18
C THR A 119 -12.76 -13.82 6.70
N GLY A 120 -12.11 -12.77 6.17
CA GLY A 120 -11.58 -12.78 4.81
C GLY A 120 -10.51 -13.85 4.59
N ILE A 121 -9.60 -14.03 5.54
CA ILE A 121 -8.58 -15.08 5.51
C ILE A 121 -9.22 -16.48 5.48
N ALA A 122 -10.30 -16.68 6.25
CA ALA A 122 -11.04 -17.94 6.27
C ALA A 122 -11.72 -18.23 4.92
N ALA A 123 -12.33 -17.22 4.28
CA ALA A 123 -12.95 -17.35 2.97
C ALA A 123 -11.94 -17.68 1.85
N ASP A 124 -10.74 -17.10 1.92
CA ASP A 124 -9.66 -17.30 0.93
C ASP A 124 -8.85 -18.59 1.14
N THR A 125 -9.09 -19.31 2.25
CA THR A 125 -8.39 -20.56 2.54
C THR A 125 -9.33 -21.71 2.16
N PRO A 126 -9.10 -22.40 1.01
CA PRO A 126 -9.95 -23.52 0.64
C PRO A 126 -9.89 -24.55 1.76
N ALA A 127 -11.06 -24.94 2.27
CA ALA A 127 -11.19 -26.03 3.21
C ALA A 127 -10.46 -27.23 2.60
N ALA A 128 -9.30 -27.58 3.16
CA ALA A 128 -8.56 -28.74 2.75
C ALA A 128 -9.48 -29.92 3.01
N ALA A 129 -10.06 -30.47 1.93
CA ALA A 129 -10.90 -31.64 1.99
C ALA A 129 -10.12 -32.73 2.71
N THR A 130 -10.45 -32.95 3.99
CA THR A 130 -10.03 -34.13 4.71
C THR A 130 -10.62 -35.32 3.98
N ARG A 131 -9.73 -36.07 3.34
CA ARG A 131 -9.91 -37.45 2.91
C ARG A 131 -10.62 -38.22 4.05
N SER A 132 -11.94 -38.38 3.93
CA SER A 132 -12.69 -39.40 4.62
C SER A 132 -13.06 -40.48 3.61
N GLU A 133 -12.10 -41.36 3.34
CA GLU A 133 -12.34 -42.63 2.68
C GLU A 133 -12.87 -43.62 3.72
N ALA A 134 -14.20 -43.79 3.72
CA ALA A 134 -14.89 -45.03 4.13
C ALA A 134 -16.31 -45.02 3.56
N ALA A 135 -16.50 -45.83 2.50
CA ALA A 135 -17.70 -46.13 1.71
C ALA A 135 -18.83 -46.82 2.54
N PRO A 136 -20.05 -47.13 2.01
CA PRO A 136 -20.41 -47.19 0.60
C PRO A 136 -21.76 -46.60 0.17
N ILE A 137 -21.81 -46.46 -1.15
CA ILE A 137 -22.91 -46.06 -2.03
C ILE A 137 -23.95 -47.19 -2.05
N VAL A 138 -25.20 -46.89 -1.70
CA VAL A 138 -26.35 -47.66 -2.19
C VAL A 138 -27.10 -46.76 -3.16
N ALA A 139 -26.92 -47.05 -4.44
CA ALA A 139 -27.72 -46.49 -5.51
C ALA A 139 -29.15 -47.04 -5.40
N THR A 140 -30.15 -46.16 -5.45
CA THR A 140 -31.53 -46.56 -5.76
C THR A 140 -32.09 -45.59 -6.79
N LEU A 141 -32.32 -46.16 -7.97
CA LEU A 141 -32.95 -45.58 -9.16
C LEU A 141 -34.45 -45.43 -8.94
N VAL A 142 -35.05 -44.27 -9.25
CA VAL A 142 -36.45 -44.14 -9.74
C VAL A 142 -36.52 -42.83 -10.55
N THR A 143 -36.45 -42.86 -11.88
CA THR A 143 -37.56 -42.95 -12.86
C THR A 143 -38.37 -41.65 -13.01
N GLU A 144 -38.08 -40.92 -14.08
CA GLU A 144 -38.98 -39.95 -14.73
C GLU A 144 -40.09 -40.72 -15.49
N PRO A 145 -41.29 -40.13 -15.65
CA PRO A 145 -41.80 -40.04 -17.01
C PRO A 145 -42.43 -38.69 -17.35
N ALA A 146 -42.13 -38.28 -18.59
CA ALA A 146 -42.60 -37.12 -19.33
C ALA A 146 -44.10 -37.17 -19.69
N LEU A 147 -44.71 -35.98 -19.90
CA LEU A 147 -45.50 -35.64 -21.11
C LEU A 147 -45.92 -34.16 -21.12
N ALA A 148 -45.56 -33.48 -22.22
CA ALA A 148 -45.88 -32.11 -22.64
C ALA A 148 -47.32 -32.02 -23.27
N PRO A 149 -47.72 -31.03 -24.12
CA PRO A 149 -47.22 -29.67 -24.44
C PRO A 149 -48.35 -28.60 -24.58
N ALA A 150 -48.01 -27.33 -24.85
CA ALA A 150 -48.47 -26.53 -26.02
C ALA A 150 -48.58 -24.99 -25.80
N ALA A 151 -47.91 -24.27 -26.72
CA ALA A 151 -48.27 -23.00 -27.37
C ALA A 151 -47.91 -21.63 -26.72
N GLU A 152 -46.73 -21.16 -27.12
CA GLU A 152 -46.30 -19.79 -27.50
C GLU A 152 -47.29 -19.00 -28.41
N PRO A 153 -47.11 -17.67 -28.71
CA PRO A 153 -45.82 -16.96 -28.86
C PRO A 153 -45.75 -15.47 -28.42
N GLU A 154 -44.54 -14.90 -28.64
CA GLU A 154 -44.21 -13.49 -28.92
C GLU A 154 -44.12 -12.47 -27.76
N ALA A 155 -42.89 -12.15 -27.36
CA ALA A 155 -42.27 -10.85 -27.67
C ALA A 155 -40.77 -10.84 -27.30
N GLU A 156 -39.99 -10.97 -28.36
CA GLU A 156 -38.57 -10.70 -28.49
C GLU A 156 -38.19 -9.32 -27.95
N SER A 157 -37.26 -9.27 -27.00
CA SER A 157 -36.38 -8.11 -26.79
C SER A 157 -34.97 -8.62 -26.52
N GLU A 158 -34.21 -8.61 -27.60
CA GLU A 158 -32.80 -8.93 -27.70
C GLU A 158 -31.97 -8.13 -26.67
N PRO A 159 -30.96 -8.74 -26.03
CA PRO A 159 -30.03 -8.05 -25.15
C PRO A 159 -29.14 -7.13 -26.00
N ALA A 160 -29.41 -5.82 -25.91
CA ALA A 160 -28.55 -4.80 -26.47
C ALA A 160 -27.16 -4.87 -25.83
N ALA A 161 -26.25 -5.52 -26.58
CA ALA A 161 -24.83 -5.27 -26.67
C ALA A 161 -24.20 -4.62 -25.42
N ALA A 162 -23.68 -5.47 -24.53
CA ALA A 162 -22.49 -5.10 -23.78
C ALA A 162 -21.41 -4.78 -24.82
N THR A 163 -21.25 -3.50 -25.13
CA THR A 163 -20.07 -3.02 -25.82
C THR A 163 -18.91 -3.33 -24.91
N THR A 164 -18.22 -4.43 -25.20
CA THR A 164 -16.83 -4.65 -24.84
C THR A 164 -16.09 -3.38 -25.29
N VAL A 165 -15.87 -2.46 -24.36
CA VAL A 165 -14.93 -1.36 -24.59
C VAL A 165 -13.58 -2.05 -24.66
N ALA A 166 -13.15 -2.31 -25.90
CA ALA A 166 -11.82 -2.76 -26.23
C ALA A 166 -10.82 -1.96 -25.40
N ALA A 167 -9.94 -2.67 -24.70
CA ALA A 167 -8.78 -2.10 -24.05
C ALA A 167 -8.02 -1.25 -25.09
N HIS A 168 -8.17 0.07 -25.01
CA HIS A 168 -7.26 0.96 -25.70
C HIS A 168 -5.87 0.73 -25.11
N PRO A 169 -4.82 0.65 -25.95
CA PRO A 169 -3.46 0.58 -25.44
C PRO A 169 -3.25 1.77 -24.51
N ALA A 170 -2.90 1.48 -23.24
CA ALA A 170 -2.55 2.49 -22.26
C ALA A 170 -1.35 3.27 -22.80
N THR A 171 -1.65 4.40 -23.44
CA THR A 171 -0.65 5.45 -23.65
C THR A 171 -0.22 5.86 -22.25
N ALA A 172 1.07 5.72 -21.96
CA ALA A 172 1.63 6.10 -20.67
C ALA A 172 1.15 7.52 -20.33
N TRP A 173 0.52 7.67 -19.16
CA TRP A 173 0.04 8.97 -18.69
C TRP A 173 1.23 9.93 -18.61
N VAL A 174 1.08 11.11 -19.23
CA VAL A 174 2.10 12.18 -19.20
C VAL A 174 1.43 13.45 -18.72
N ALA A 175 1.90 13.99 -17.60
CA ALA A 175 1.45 15.28 -17.08
C ALA A 175 1.76 16.39 -18.09
N THR A 176 0.74 17.14 -18.51
CA THR A 176 0.91 18.28 -19.41
C THR A 176 0.68 19.62 -18.72
N HIS A 177 -0.11 19.64 -17.63
CA HIS A 177 -0.52 20.85 -16.93
C HIS A 177 -0.56 20.66 -15.41
N THR A 178 -0.50 21.75 -14.66
CA THR A 178 -0.63 21.77 -13.20
C THR A 178 -1.77 22.67 -12.74
N VAL A 179 -2.46 22.26 -11.67
CA VAL A 179 -3.48 23.07 -11.00
C VAL A 179 -2.82 24.27 -10.31
N PRO A 180 -3.37 25.49 -10.44
CA PRO A 180 -2.84 26.68 -9.79
C PRO A 180 -2.82 26.57 -8.26
N GLY A 181 -2.03 27.44 -7.61
CA GLY A 181 -1.73 27.38 -6.18
C GLY A 181 -2.95 27.49 -5.24
N GLY A 182 -4.11 27.92 -5.73
CA GLY A 182 -5.35 28.00 -4.96
C GLY A 182 -6.28 26.78 -5.09
N GLY A 183 -5.89 25.75 -5.85
CA GLY A 183 -6.79 24.65 -6.23
C GLY A 183 -7.78 25.05 -7.33
N MET A 184 -8.57 24.09 -7.83
CA MET A 184 -9.56 24.35 -8.87
C MET A 184 -10.77 23.42 -8.73
N SER A 185 -11.97 23.93 -8.97
CA SER A 185 -13.17 23.09 -9.10
C SER A 185 -13.16 22.32 -10.42
N ALA A 186 -13.78 21.16 -10.44
CA ALA A 186 -13.98 20.36 -11.64
C ALA A 186 -15.44 19.92 -11.77
N TRP A 187 -15.87 19.75 -13.02
CA TRP A 187 -17.25 19.50 -13.42
C TRP A 187 -17.37 18.21 -14.23
N ALA A 188 -18.54 17.57 -14.17
CA ALA A 188 -18.83 16.37 -14.99
C ALA A 188 -19.01 16.73 -16.48
N GLU A 189 -19.47 17.95 -16.76
CA GLU A 189 -19.69 18.49 -18.10
C GLU A 189 -19.11 19.91 -18.18
N PRO A 190 -18.78 20.42 -19.38
CA PRO A 190 -18.22 21.77 -19.57
C PRO A 190 -19.29 22.88 -19.44
N ASP A 191 -20.03 22.87 -18.33
CA ASP A 191 -21.08 23.84 -18.01
C ASP A 191 -20.84 24.47 -16.62
N PRO A 192 -20.61 25.80 -16.54
CA PRO A 192 -20.39 26.48 -15.27
C PRO A 192 -21.65 26.63 -14.42
N ALA A 193 -22.85 26.39 -14.97
CA ALA A 193 -24.11 26.41 -14.22
C ALA A 193 -24.33 25.15 -13.37
N LEU A 194 -23.56 24.08 -13.63
CA LEU A 194 -23.61 22.84 -12.85
C LEU A 194 -22.79 22.93 -11.56
N ALA A 195 -23.23 22.18 -10.55
CA ALA A 195 -22.48 22.03 -9.30
C ALA A 195 -21.14 21.30 -9.57
N PRO A 196 -20.02 21.76 -8.98
CA PRO A 196 -18.75 21.05 -9.10
C PRO A 196 -18.83 19.65 -8.50
N VAL A 197 -18.33 18.66 -9.23
CA VAL A 197 -18.28 17.26 -8.77
C VAL A 197 -17.03 16.95 -7.97
N ALA A 198 -15.99 17.78 -8.09
CA ALA A 198 -14.76 17.63 -7.34
C ALA A 198 -14.04 18.96 -7.16
N LYS A 199 -13.20 19.04 -6.11
CA LYS A 199 -12.26 20.15 -5.91
C LYS A 199 -10.84 19.59 -5.98
N LEU A 200 -10.12 19.95 -7.03
CA LEU A 200 -8.74 19.59 -7.25
C LEU A 200 -7.82 20.43 -6.36
N SER A 201 -6.95 19.74 -5.62
CA SER A 201 -5.95 20.37 -4.76
C SER A 201 -4.93 21.18 -5.57
N ALA A 202 -4.34 22.17 -4.92
CA ALA A 202 -3.30 22.99 -5.53
C ALA A 202 -2.12 22.13 -6.02
N ARG A 203 -1.54 22.48 -7.18
CA ARG A 203 -0.37 21.83 -7.78
C ARG A 203 -0.55 20.34 -8.15
N VAL A 204 -1.79 19.84 -8.24
CA VAL A 204 -2.05 18.53 -8.83
C VAL A 204 -1.67 18.55 -10.31
N GLU A 205 -0.93 17.54 -10.75
CA GLU A 205 -0.56 17.32 -12.14
C GLU A 205 -1.70 16.66 -12.91
N LEU A 206 -1.97 17.17 -14.11
CA LEU A 206 -3.08 16.77 -14.94
C LEU A 206 -2.61 16.58 -16.38
N GLN A 207 -3.12 15.55 -17.02
CA GLN A 207 -3.03 15.38 -18.47
C GLN A 207 -4.28 15.98 -19.10
N VAL A 208 -4.13 16.99 -19.95
CA VAL A 208 -5.25 17.51 -20.77
C VAL A 208 -5.43 16.58 -21.97
N ASN A 209 -6.61 15.94 -22.05
CA ASN A 209 -6.95 15.00 -23.12
C ASN A 209 -7.70 15.66 -24.27
N GLU A 210 -8.55 16.64 -23.95
CA GLU A 210 -9.40 17.34 -24.92
C GLU A 210 -9.61 18.79 -24.46
N GLN A 211 -9.66 19.74 -25.39
CA GLN A 211 -10.09 21.11 -25.12
C GLN A 211 -11.32 21.46 -25.94
N ARG A 212 -12.35 22.00 -25.29
CA ARG A 212 -13.58 22.53 -25.91
C ARG A 212 -13.77 23.97 -25.48
N GLY A 213 -13.35 24.90 -26.33
CA GLY A 213 -13.45 26.34 -26.05
C GLY A 213 -12.67 26.72 -24.78
N ALA A 214 -13.38 27.23 -23.76
CA ALA A 214 -12.77 27.60 -22.48
C ALA A 214 -12.53 26.41 -21.52
N TRP A 215 -12.93 25.20 -21.90
CA TRP A 215 -12.90 24.02 -21.04
C TRP A 215 -11.87 22.99 -21.50
N ALA A 216 -11.23 22.34 -20.54
CA ALA A 216 -10.32 21.22 -20.78
C ALA A 216 -10.82 19.98 -20.05
N ARG A 217 -10.90 18.84 -20.75
CA ARG A 217 -11.06 17.53 -20.13
C ARG A 217 -9.70 17.04 -19.71
N VAL A 218 -9.56 16.75 -18.43
CA VAL A 218 -8.30 16.35 -17.80
C VAL A 218 -8.39 14.95 -17.20
N THR A 219 -7.25 14.25 -17.17
CA THR A 219 -7.05 13.00 -16.44
C THR A 219 -5.95 13.17 -15.38
N GLY A 220 -6.27 12.82 -14.14
CA GLY A 220 -5.29 12.73 -13.04
C GLY A 220 -4.47 11.45 -13.10
N SER A 221 -3.34 11.41 -12.39
CA SER A 221 -2.45 10.23 -12.32
C SER A 221 -3.12 8.96 -11.74
N ASN A 222 -4.24 9.13 -11.04
CA ASN A 222 -5.08 8.06 -10.52
C ASN A 222 -6.18 7.58 -11.50
N GLY A 223 -6.17 8.06 -12.75
CA GLY A 223 -7.17 7.71 -13.77
C GLY A 223 -8.50 8.47 -13.66
N TRP A 224 -8.67 9.34 -12.67
CA TRP A 224 -9.87 10.18 -12.56
C TRP A 224 -9.96 11.19 -13.70
N THR A 225 -11.17 11.41 -14.24
CA THR A 225 -11.38 12.38 -15.33
C THR A 225 -12.46 13.41 -15.01
N GLY A 226 -12.31 14.63 -15.50
CA GLY A 226 -13.31 15.69 -15.37
C GLY A 226 -13.00 16.93 -16.22
N TRP A 227 -13.93 17.88 -16.23
CA TRP A 227 -13.78 19.16 -16.95
C TRP A 227 -13.32 20.27 -16.02
N VAL A 228 -12.37 21.07 -16.48
CA VAL A 228 -11.82 22.22 -15.75
C VAL A 228 -11.71 23.44 -16.67
N ASP A 229 -11.67 24.65 -16.10
CA ASP A 229 -11.46 25.88 -16.87
C ASP A 229 -10.01 25.92 -17.38
N ALA A 230 -9.84 25.76 -18.70
CA ALA A 230 -8.54 25.65 -19.36
C ALA A 230 -7.68 26.90 -19.15
N ARG A 231 -8.30 28.06 -18.97
CA ARG A 231 -7.60 29.36 -18.82
C ARG A 231 -6.86 29.46 -17.48
N LYS A 232 -7.22 28.63 -16.51
CA LYS A 232 -6.63 28.63 -15.17
C LYS A 232 -5.55 27.55 -15.01
N LEU A 233 -5.40 26.64 -15.99
CA LEU A 233 -4.35 25.63 -15.98
C LEU A 233 -2.99 26.24 -16.30
N ARG A 234 -1.93 25.79 -15.61
CA ARG A 234 -0.56 26.17 -15.94
C ARG A 234 0.13 25.07 -16.74
N PRO A 235 0.66 25.36 -17.95
CA PRO A 235 1.44 24.40 -18.71
C PRO A 235 2.66 23.94 -17.91
N LEU A 236 2.96 22.64 -17.95
CA LEU A 236 4.23 22.11 -17.52
C LEU A 236 5.20 22.29 -18.69
N GLU A 237 6.31 23.01 -18.51
CA GLU A 237 7.30 23.19 -19.59
C GLU A 237 7.76 21.80 -20.08
N ALA A 238 7.55 21.54 -21.37
CA ALA A 238 7.92 20.28 -21.98
C ALA A 238 9.44 20.08 -21.92
N ALA A 239 9.88 18.89 -21.50
CA ALA A 239 11.27 18.48 -21.62
C ALA A 239 11.74 18.65 -23.09
N PRO A 240 12.93 19.22 -23.35
CA PRO A 240 13.45 19.38 -24.71
C PRO A 240 13.82 18.00 -25.27
N GLY A 241 12.90 17.39 -26.00
CA GLY A 241 13.07 16.02 -26.48
C GLY A 241 11.94 15.53 -27.39
N ALA A 242 11.33 16.41 -28.19
CA ALA A 242 10.47 16.00 -29.29
C ALA A 242 11.22 16.24 -30.60
N MET A 243 11.67 15.13 -31.18
CA MET A 243 12.42 15.00 -32.43
C MET A 243 11.76 15.76 -33.59
N ALA A 244 12.41 16.80 -34.10
CA ALA A 244 12.14 17.33 -35.44
C ALA A 244 13.00 16.57 -36.47
N PRO A 245 12.46 16.23 -37.66
CA PRO A 245 13.15 15.39 -38.63
C PRO A 245 14.30 16.15 -39.31
N MET A 246 15.34 15.38 -39.66
CA MET A 246 16.54 15.79 -40.37
C MET A 246 16.25 16.64 -41.62
N GLY A 247 16.93 17.79 -41.69
CA GLY A 247 17.08 18.59 -42.90
C GLY A 247 18.42 19.32 -42.89
N SER A 248 19.40 18.73 -43.59
CA SER A 248 20.53 19.34 -44.30
C SER A 248 21.57 20.21 -43.56
N ALA A 249 22.81 19.72 -43.61
CA ALA A 249 24.11 20.23 -43.15
C ALA A 249 24.58 21.58 -43.79
N PRO A 250 25.87 22.00 -43.68
CA PRO A 250 26.54 22.62 -42.53
C PRO A 250 27.21 23.98 -42.90
N GLY A 251 27.67 24.76 -41.91
CA GLY A 251 28.48 25.96 -42.18
C GLY A 251 29.18 26.51 -40.92
N PRO A 252 30.53 26.63 -40.88
CA PRO A 252 31.30 26.99 -39.69
C PRO A 252 31.71 28.47 -39.69
N THR A 253 31.58 29.14 -38.54
CA THR A 253 32.35 30.34 -38.09
C THR A 253 31.63 30.86 -36.85
N GLY A 254 32.25 31.21 -35.72
CA GLY A 254 33.63 31.31 -35.32
C GLY A 254 33.64 31.86 -33.89
N ALA A 255 34.84 32.27 -33.46
CA ALA A 255 35.12 33.10 -32.29
C ALA A 255 35.04 32.45 -30.90
N ALA A 256 36.25 32.23 -30.39
CA ALA A 256 36.62 32.07 -28.99
C ALA A 256 35.82 32.95 -28.03
N ALA A 257 35.30 32.32 -26.97
CA ALA A 257 35.11 32.96 -25.67
C ALA A 257 35.89 32.15 -24.65
N THR A 258 37.09 32.63 -24.31
CA THR A 258 37.92 32.16 -23.20
C THR A 258 37.24 32.58 -21.90
N GLY A 259 36.22 31.81 -21.49
CA GLY A 259 35.67 31.84 -20.14
C GLY A 259 36.11 30.58 -19.43
N GLY A 260 37.03 30.71 -18.47
CA GLY A 260 37.41 29.60 -17.60
C GLY A 260 36.22 29.17 -16.75
N THR A 261 35.37 28.31 -17.28
CA THR A 261 34.46 27.50 -16.47
C THR A 261 35.32 26.44 -15.80
N ALA A 262 35.42 26.50 -14.48
CA ALA A 262 35.86 25.36 -13.70
C ALA A 262 34.95 24.19 -14.10
N GLY A 263 35.47 23.28 -14.93
CA GLY A 263 34.70 22.18 -15.51
C GLY A 263 34.10 21.35 -14.39
N MET A 264 32.82 21.58 -14.10
CA MET A 264 32.06 20.81 -13.13
C MET A 264 31.97 19.39 -13.68
N THR A 265 32.84 18.51 -13.18
CA THR A 265 32.89 17.12 -13.62
C THR A 265 31.77 16.36 -12.93
N ILE A 266 30.56 16.42 -13.49
CA ILE A 266 29.39 15.73 -12.95
C ILE A 266 29.56 14.22 -13.23
N ARG A 267 29.31 13.39 -12.21
CA ARG A 267 29.20 11.94 -12.35
C ARG A 267 27.71 11.58 -12.41
N PRO A 268 27.08 11.59 -13.60
CA PRO A 268 25.62 11.49 -13.71
C PRO A 268 25.09 10.19 -13.11
N LEU A 269 25.78 9.07 -13.29
CA LEU A 269 25.41 7.78 -12.69
C LEU A 269 25.49 7.78 -11.15
N ALA A 270 26.51 8.44 -10.58
CA ALA A 270 26.64 8.56 -9.13
C ALA A 270 25.58 9.48 -8.52
N LEU A 271 25.21 10.54 -9.25
CA LEU A 271 24.14 11.44 -8.86
C LEU A 271 22.78 10.72 -8.89
N LEU A 272 22.48 10.00 -9.98
CA LEU A 272 21.27 9.18 -10.10
C LEU A 272 21.21 8.08 -9.05
N GLY A 273 22.33 7.40 -8.78
CA GLY A 273 22.40 6.36 -7.75
C GLY A 273 22.19 6.90 -6.33
N GLY A 274 22.85 8.03 -6.00
CA GLY A 274 22.65 8.73 -4.73
C GLY A 274 21.21 9.20 -4.53
N LEU A 275 20.61 9.78 -5.58
CA LEU A 275 19.23 10.22 -5.56
C LEU A 275 18.25 9.04 -5.43
N ALA A 276 18.47 7.94 -6.14
CA ALA A 276 17.66 6.73 -6.03
C ALA A 276 17.69 6.14 -4.61
N MET A 277 18.85 6.12 -3.95
CA MET A 277 18.95 5.69 -2.54
C MET A 277 18.18 6.61 -1.58
N ILE A 278 18.19 7.93 -1.82
CA ILE A 278 17.42 8.89 -1.02
C ILE A 278 15.91 8.73 -1.25
N ILE A 279 15.48 8.60 -2.51
CA ILE A 279 14.08 8.39 -2.88
C ILE A 279 13.57 7.07 -2.28
N ALA A 280 14.37 6.01 -2.35
CA ALA A 280 14.06 4.72 -1.73
C ALA A 280 13.77 4.82 -0.23
N ALA A 281 14.46 5.72 0.49
CA ALA A 281 14.30 5.91 1.92
C ALA A 281 13.07 6.75 2.33
N PHE A 282 12.43 7.48 1.41
CA PHE A 282 11.36 8.44 1.73
C PHE A 282 9.99 8.12 1.12
N LEU A 283 9.95 7.45 -0.03
CA LEU A 283 8.68 7.18 -0.70
C LEU A 283 7.92 6.02 -0.03
N PRO A 284 6.63 6.17 0.32
CA PRO A 284 5.80 5.05 0.74
C PRO A 284 5.47 4.20 -0.49
N TRP A 285 6.29 3.19 -0.76
CA TRP A 285 6.22 2.38 -1.97
C TRP A 285 4.94 1.50 -2.04
N ASN A 286 4.23 1.33 -0.92
CA ASN A 286 3.06 0.46 -0.80
C ASN A 286 2.22 0.83 0.44
N ALA A 287 1.69 2.06 0.43
CA ALA A 287 0.69 2.50 1.41
C ALA A 287 -0.61 1.66 1.40
N THR A 288 -0.82 0.82 0.39
CA THR A 288 -2.04 0.03 0.14
C THR A 288 -1.98 -1.42 0.61
N GLY A 289 -0.82 -1.93 1.06
CA GLY A 289 -0.69 -3.33 1.53
C GLY A 289 -0.90 -4.39 0.45
N THR A 290 -0.68 -4.06 -0.82
CA THR A 290 -0.87 -4.97 -1.96
C THR A 290 0.34 -4.94 -2.89
N ALA A 291 0.86 -6.12 -3.25
CA ALA A 291 1.89 -6.27 -4.27
C ALA A 291 1.31 -6.07 -5.68
N LEU A 292 2.21 -5.93 -6.66
CA LEU A 292 1.88 -5.80 -8.09
C LEU A 292 1.10 -7.01 -8.65
N ASP A 293 1.16 -8.17 -7.99
CA ASP A 293 0.42 -9.38 -8.35
C ASP A 293 -0.91 -9.54 -7.59
N GLY A 294 -1.32 -8.53 -6.82
CA GLY A 294 -2.54 -8.55 -6.03
C GLY A 294 -2.44 -9.32 -4.71
N SER A 295 -1.28 -9.88 -4.37
CA SER A 295 -1.08 -10.53 -3.07
C SER A 295 -1.03 -9.48 -1.94
N TYR A 296 -1.62 -9.83 -0.79
CA TYR A 296 -1.55 -9.00 0.41
C TYR A 296 -0.11 -8.98 0.92
N VAL A 297 0.51 -7.80 0.91
CA VAL A 297 1.83 -7.55 1.47
C VAL A 297 1.61 -6.76 2.74
N ILE A 298 2.22 -7.24 3.84
CA ILE A 298 2.15 -6.56 5.13
C ILE A 298 2.50 -5.08 4.89
N PRO A 299 1.59 -4.13 5.18
CA PRO A 299 1.87 -2.72 5.01
C PRO A 299 2.92 -2.33 6.06
N PHE A 300 4.20 -2.43 5.70
CA PHE A 300 5.26 -1.81 6.47
C PHE A 300 5.04 -0.29 6.38
N GLY A 301 5.16 0.41 7.50
CA GLY A 301 4.89 1.86 7.58
C GLY A 301 5.77 2.70 6.64
N LYS A 302 6.70 3.50 7.16
CA LYS A 302 7.65 4.17 6.25
C LYS A 302 8.60 3.12 5.65
N PRO A 303 9.07 3.31 4.41
CA PRO A 303 9.99 2.34 3.80
C PRO A 303 11.24 2.16 4.67
N MET A 304 11.69 0.91 4.83
CA MET A 304 12.88 0.53 5.62
C MET A 304 12.81 0.89 7.12
N ASP A 305 11.62 0.85 7.75
CA ASP A 305 11.43 1.06 9.20
C ASP A 305 11.96 -0.09 10.10
N TRP A 306 12.81 -0.96 9.55
CA TRP A 306 13.44 -2.06 10.29
C TRP A 306 14.53 -1.55 11.24
N PRO A 307 14.70 -2.15 12.42
CA PRO A 307 15.89 -1.90 13.24
C PRO A 307 17.14 -2.22 12.42
N PHE A 308 18.13 -1.32 12.36
CA PHE A 308 19.39 -1.62 11.67
C PHE A 308 20.08 -2.88 12.24
N ALA A 309 19.87 -3.15 13.52
CA ALA A 309 20.28 -4.37 14.21
C ALA A 309 19.77 -5.66 13.55
N PHE A 310 18.71 -5.60 12.74
CA PHE A 310 18.16 -6.75 12.02
C PHE A 310 19.19 -7.35 11.06
N VAL A 311 20.09 -6.52 10.51
CA VAL A 311 21.22 -6.96 9.70
C VAL A 311 22.14 -7.93 10.49
N TRP A 312 22.15 -7.82 11.81
CA TRP A 312 22.85 -8.69 12.77
C TRP A 312 21.92 -9.64 13.54
N ASN A 313 20.71 -9.91 13.04
CA ASN A 313 19.71 -10.78 13.67
C ASN A 313 19.26 -10.29 15.07
N SER A 314 19.11 -8.98 15.25
CA SER A 314 18.58 -8.37 16.49
C SER A 314 17.37 -7.49 16.19
N LEU A 315 16.32 -7.57 17.01
CA LEU A 315 15.10 -6.75 16.91
C LEU A 315 14.98 -5.78 18.09
N SER A 316 16.08 -5.13 18.45
CA SER A 316 16.08 -4.15 19.54
C SER A 316 15.36 -2.86 19.12
N PRO A 317 14.34 -2.39 19.86
CA PRO A 317 13.56 -1.19 19.49
C PRO A 317 14.35 0.12 19.62
N ASP A 318 15.41 0.14 20.43
CA ASP A 318 16.21 1.34 20.73
C ASP A 318 17.28 1.68 19.67
N GLN A 319 17.25 1.01 18.51
CA GLN A 319 18.29 1.15 17.49
C GLN A 319 17.89 2.06 16.33
N PRO A 320 18.88 2.68 15.66
CA PRO A 320 18.61 3.48 14.48
C PRO A 320 17.88 2.65 13.42
N ARG A 321 16.89 3.25 12.78
CA ARG A 321 16.14 2.62 11.69
C ARG A 321 17.04 2.44 10.47
N LEU A 322 16.88 1.33 9.77
CA LEU A 322 17.59 1.01 8.54
C LEU A 322 17.44 2.12 7.50
N GLY A 323 16.24 2.72 7.39
CA GLY A 323 15.98 3.86 6.51
C GLY A 323 16.88 5.08 6.80
N ILE A 324 17.23 5.34 8.06
CA ILE A 324 18.15 6.44 8.43
C ILE A 324 19.57 6.12 7.95
N VAL A 325 20.01 4.88 8.11
CA VAL A 325 21.35 4.44 7.65
C VAL A 325 21.45 4.52 6.12
N VAL A 326 20.43 4.05 5.42
CA VAL A 326 20.32 4.15 3.95
C VAL A 326 20.32 5.61 3.48
N LEU A 327 19.58 6.49 4.17
CA LEU A 327 19.55 7.91 3.87
C LEU A 327 20.93 8.56 4.01
N ILE A 328 21.64 8.27 5.11
CA ILE A 328 23.00 8.81 5.33
C ILE A 328 23.92 8.35 4.21
N LEU A 329 23.89 7.07 3.83
CA LEU A 329 24.70 6.54 2.74
C LEU A 329 24.35 7.20 1.39
N GLY A 330 23.06 7.42 1.12
CA GLY A 330 22.58 8.13 -0.07
C GLY A 330 23.06 9.59 -0.14
N VAL A 331 22.96 10.32 0.97
CA VAL A 331 23.43 11.72 1.06
C VAL A 331 24.95 11.81 0.89
N VAL A 332 25.71 10.90 1.52
CA VAL A 332 27.17 10.86 1.38
C VAL A 332 27.56 10.52 -0.06
N ALA A 333 26.88 9.54 -0.69
CA ALA A 333 27.13 9.20 -2.10
C ALA A 333 26.82 10.39 -3.03
N LEU A 334 25.71 11.08 -2.81
CA LEU A 334 25.32 12.27 -3.57
C LEU A 334 26.34 13.42 -3.38
N ALA A 335 26.76 13.69 -2.14
CA ALA A 335 27.77 14.71 -1.85
C ALA A 335 29.12 14.40 -2.54
N LEU A 336 29.55 13.14 -2.50
CA LEU A 336 30.77 12.69 -3.18
C LEU A 336 30.65 12.75 -4.72
N ALA A 337 29.44 12.64 -5.28
CA ALA A 337 29.19 12.81 -6.71
C ALA A 337 29.30 14.29 -7.16
N LEU A 338 29.02 15.24 -6.26
CA LEU A 338 29.04 16.68 -6.52
C LEU A 338 30.42 17.32 -6.25
N LEU A 339 31.27 16.67 -5.46
CA LEU A 339 32.59 17.19 -5.09
C LEU A 339 33.64 16.95 -6.20
N PRO A 340 34.21 18.01 -6.83
CA PRO A 340 35.16 17.85 -7.94
C PRO A 340 36.50 17.21 -7.52
N ARG A 341 36.83 17.20 -6.22
CA ARG A 341 38.05 16.60 -5.66
C ARG A 341 37.83 15.24 -5.00
N ALA A 342 36.61 14.72 -4.97
CA ALA A 342 36.35 13.43 -4.34
C ALA A 342 36.96 12.27 -5.16
N SER A 343 37.75 11.43 -4.47
CA SER A 343 38.34 10.24 -5.09
C SER A 343 37.20 9.32 -5.56
N GLY A 344 37.30 8.80 -6.80
CA GLY A 344 36.34 7.80 -7.31
C GLY A 344 36.21 6.60 -6.37
N LEU A 345 37.29 6.28 -5.67
CA LEU A 345 37.37 5.23 -4.66
C LEU A 345 36.48 5.50 -3.44
N ALA A 346 36.36 6.74 -2.96
CA ALA A 346 35.49 7.05 -1.82
C ALA A 346 34.00 6.86 -2.16
N ALA A 347 33.57 7.34 -3.34
CA ALA A 347 32.20 7.13 -3.81
C ALA A 347 31.90 5.64 -4.03
N MET A 348 32.84 4.90 -4.61
CA MET A 348 32.73 3.45 -4.80
C MET A 348 32.65 2.70 -3.46
N ALA A 349 33.48 3.08 -2.47
CA ALA A 349 33.48 2.46 -1.16
C ALA A 349 32.15 2.67 -0.42
N VAL A 350 31.62 3.90 -0.40
CA VAL A 350 30.31 4.20 0.22
C VAL A 350 29.18 3.43 -0.46
N SER A 351 29.22 3.36 -1.79
CA SER A 351 28.21 2.63 -2.58
C SER A 351 28.30 1.11 -2.38
N ALA A 352 29.51 0.57 -2.27
CA ALA A 352 29.74 -0.83 -1.93
C ALA A 352 29.23 -1.18 -0.53
N VAL A 353 29.42 -0.28 0.45
CA VAL A 353 28.86 -0.44 1.80
C VAL A 353 27.33 -0.43 1.75
N ALA A 354 26.69 0.45 0.97
CA ALA A 354 25.25 0.44 0.79
C ALA A 354 24.75 -0.89 0.21
N VAL A 355 25.35 -1.35 -0.90
CA VAL A 355 24.98 -2.64 -1.50
C VAL A 355 25.16 -3.79 -0.50
N LEU A 356 26.26 -3.80 0.27
CA LEU A 356 26.51 -4.81 1.29
C LEU A 356 25.44 -4.80 2.39
N VAL A 357 25.05 -3.63 2.88
CA VAL A 357 23.95 -3.48 3.86
C VAL A 357 22.64 -4.05 3.30
N GLY A 358 22.34 -3.79 2.03
CA GLY A 358 21.16 -4.34 1.35
C GLY A 358 21.20 -5.86 1.21
N ILE A 359 22.34 -6.42 0.81
CA ILE A 359 22.53 -7.87 0.69
C ILE A 359 22.42 -8.55 2.05
N LEU A 360 23.03 -7.99 3.09
CA LEU A 360 22.93 -8.56 4.44
C LEU A 360 21.49 -8.51 4.95
N PHE A 361 20.78 -7.40 4.72
CA PHE A 361 19.35 -7.33 5.01
C PHE A 361 18.57 -8.44 4.29
N LEU A 362 18.80 -8.62 2.98
CA LEU A 362 18.18 -9.68 2.17
C LEU A 362 18.45 -11.07 2.74
N VAL A 363 19.69 -11.36 3.12
CA VAL A 363 20.09 -12.65 3.70
C VAL A 363 19.36 -12.89 5.01
N GLN A 364 19.30 -11.92 5.90
CA GLN A 364 18.61 -12.07 7.18
C GLN A 364 17.10 -12.21 7.00
N PHE A 365 16.54 -11.46 6.06
CA PHE A 365 15.13 -11.55 5.71
C PHE A 365 14.77 -12.92 5.13
N SER A 366 15.63 -13.51 4.28
CA SER A 366 15.42 -14.86 3.73
C SER A 366 15.58 -15.98 4.77
N ARG A 367 16.23 -15.70 5.90
CA ARG A 367 16.43 -16.65 7.01
C ARG A 367 15.31 -16.59 8.04
N ALA A 368 14.43 -15.59 7.97
CA ALA A 368 13.31 -15.48 8.89
C ALA A 368 12.31 -16.63 8.63
N PRO A 369 11.89 -17.37 9.66
CA PRO A 369 10.94 -18.48 9.51
C PRO A 369 9.58 -17.97 9.01
N GLY A 370 9.05 -18.59 7.94
CA GLY A 370 7.78 -18.20 7.29
C GLY A 370 7.91 -17.32 6.04
N TRP A 371 9.14 -17.02 5.58
CA TRP A 371 9.41 -16.03 4.52
C TRP A 371 10.01 -16.66 3.25
N SER A 372 9.49 -17.81 2.80
CA SER A 372 9.96 -18.48 1.57
C SER A 372 9.77 -17.64 0.31
N ASP A 373 8.85 -16.66 0.34
CA ASP A 373 8.58 -15.68 -0.71
C ASP A 373 9.14 -14.28 -0.39
N ALA A 374 10.23 -14.21 0.39
CA ALA A 374 10.93 -12.97 0.76
C ALA A 374 11.06 -11.94 -0.39
N PHE A 375 11.38 -12.40 -1.60
CA PHE A 375 11.54 -11.54 -2.78
C PHE A 375 10.26 -10.86 -3.26
N LYS A 376 9.09 -11.46 -3.04
CA LYS A 376 7.78 -10.87 -3.38
C LYS A 376 7.31 -9.86 -2.33
N ILE A 377 7.74 -10.07 -1.08
CA ILE A 377 7.37 -9.23 0.06
C ILE A 377 8.26 -7.97 0.12
N LEU A 378 9.47 -8.04 -0.45
CA LEU A 378 10.36 -6.88 -0.57
C LEU A 378 9.79 -5.84 -1.52
N GLU A 379 9.49 -4.67 -0.95
CA GLU A 379 8.91 -3.52 -1.63
C GLU A 379 9.78 -3.03 -2.78
N VAL A 380 9.16 -2.37 -3.76
CA VAL A 380 9.85 -1.73 -4.89
C VAL A 380 10.97 -0.79 -4.41
N GLY A 381 10.78 -0.14 -3.25
CA GLY A 381 11.79 0.71 -2.63
C GLY A 381 13.11 0.03 -2.32
N PHE A 382 13.07 -1.23 -1.87
CA PHE A 382 14.30 -2.00 -1.60
C PHE A 382 15.12 -2.24 -2.87
N TRP A 383 14.43 -2.54 -3.97
CA TRP A 383 15.07 -2.74 -5.28
C TRP A 383 15.62 -1.45 -5.86
N VAL A 384 14.90 -0.33 -5.71
CA VAL A 384 15.37 1.00 -6.09
C VAL A 384 16.61 1.38 -5.28
N TYR A 385 16.66 1.05 -3.99
CA TYR A 385 17.84 1.22 -3.16
C TYR A 385 19.05 0.42 -3.67
N LEU A 386 18.89 -0.88 -3.91
CA LEU A 386 19.98 -1.73 -4.41
C LEU A 386 20.48 -1.26 -5.78
N ALA A 387 19.56 -0.95 -6.70
CA ALA A 387 19.90 -0.40 -8.00
C ALA A 387 20.63 0.94 -7.87
N GLY A 388 20.20 1.81 -6.96
CA GLY A 388 20.85 3.08 -6.65
C GLY A 388 22.28 2.91 -6.13
N GLY A 389 22.50 1.96 -5.21
CA GLY A 389 23.83 1.61 -4.71
C GLY A 389 24.75 1.07 -5.81
N VAL A 390 24.26 0.21 -6.70
CA VAL A 390 25.04 -0.30 -7.84
C VAL A 390 25.37 0.81 -8.83
N LEU A 391 24.40 1.65 -9.19
CA LEU A 391 24.60 2.80 -10.09
C LEU A 391 25.62 3.79 -9.51
N ALA A 392 25.58 4.03 -8.20
CA ALA A 392 26.52 4.90 -7.52
C ALA A 392 27.95 4.36 -7.45
N ALA A 393 28.12 3.03 -7.55
CA ALA A 393 29.42 2.39 -7.57
C ALA A 393 30.12 2.47 -8.94
N VAL A 394 29.41 2.78 -10.03
CA VAL A 394 29.98 2.80 -11.39
C VAL A 394 30.88 4.03 -11.58
N PRO A 395 32.19 3.86 -11.84
CA PRO A 395 33.10 4.97 -12.05
C PRO A 395 32.96 5.54 -13.47
N TYR A 396 31.85 6.21 -13.76
CA TYR A 396 31.65 6.91 -15.04
C TYR A 396 31.84 8.42 -14.87
N LYS A 397 32.73 9.00 -15.69
CA LYS A 397 33.00 10.45 -15.72
C LYS A 397 32.55 11.00 -17.07
N MET A 398 31.60 11.94 -17.04
CA MET A 398 31.32 12.79 -18.20
C MET A 398 32.11 14.08 -18.05
N LYS A 399 32.84 14.47 -19.10
CA LYS A 399 33.38 15.83 -19.22
C LYS A 399 32.30 16.64 -19.94
N LEU A 400 31.69 17.58 -19.22
CA LEU A 400 30.82 18.60 -19.81
C LEU A 400 31.66 19.75 -20.37
#